data_AF-A0A257MKV6-F1
#
_entry.id   AF-A0A257MKV6-F1
#
_cell.length_a   1.000
_cell.length_b   1.000
_cell.length_c   1.000
_cell.angle_alpha   90.00
_cell.angle_beta   90.00
_cell.angle_gamma   90.00
#
_symmetry.space_group_name_H-M   'P 1'
#
loop_
_entity.id
_entity.type
_entity.pdbx_description
1 polymer ?
#
loop_
_entity_poly.entity_id
_entity_poly.type
_entity_poly.pdbx_seq_one_letter_code
_entity_poly.pdbx_strand_id
1 'polypeptide(L)'
;MSELITNIDDNGRIQLPLAIRYGLKLMPGDRIAVDHLGDGTIILKKITEQSQVADEIDGAGRHRQHSKQSASFPAEGYSRSSPILALP
;
A
#
# COMPACT_ATOMS: atom_id res chain seq x y z
N MET A 1 -28.52 -16.71 10.52
CA MET A 1 -28.09 -15.37 10.98
C MET A 1 -29.07 -14.38 10.38
N SER A 2 -29.69 -13.52 11.19
CA SER A 2 -30.52 -12.43 10.67
C SER A 2 -29.63 -11.36 10.05
N GLU A 3 -29.94 -10.92 8.84
CA GLU A 3 -29.27 -9.77 8.22
C GLU A 3 -29.59 -8.49 9.02
N LEU A 4 -28.57 -7.67 9.27
CA LEU A 4 -28.71 -6.37 9.92
C LEU A 4 -28.67 -5.30 8.84
N ILE A 5 -29.82 -4.66 8.61
CA ILE A 5 -29.96 -3.57 7.65
C ILE A 5 -29.96 -2.24 8.40
N THR A 6 -29.18 -1.28 7.92
CA THR A 6 -29.19 0.11 8.37
C THR A 6 -29.22 1.04 7.18
N ASN A 7 -29.77 2.23 7.36
CA ASN A 7 -29.81 3.26 6.33
C ASN A 7 -28.54 4.13 6.38
N ILE A 8 -28.28 4.77 5.24
CA ILE A 8 -27.29 5.83 5.09
C ILE A 8 -28.04 7.16 5.09
N ASP A 9 -27.54 8.15 5.82
CA ASP A 9 -28.12 9.50 5.80
C ASP A 9 -27.66 10.30 4.55
N ASP A 10 -28.22 11.50 4.37
CA ASP A 10 -27.91 12.38 3.23
C ASP A 10 -26.45 12.85 3.19
N ASN A 11 -25.70 12.68 4.28
CA ASN A 11 -24.27 12.99 4.36
C ASN A 11 -23.39 11.76 4.12
N GLY A 12 -23.97 10.63 3.72
CA GLY A 12 -23.23 9.38 3.52
C GLY A 12 -22.83 8.69 4.82
N ARG A 13 -23.42 9.06 5.96
CA ARG A 13 -23.06 8.46 7.26
C ARG A 13 -23.92 7.24 7.55
N ILE A 14 -23.28 6.22 8.09
CA ILE A 14 -23.93 4.98 8.49
C ILE A 14 -23.83 4.86 10.01
N GLN A 15 -24.98 4.75 10.67
CA GLN A 15 -25.00 4.41 12.09
C GLN A 15 -24.91 2.89 12.25
N LEU A 16 -23.75 2.41 12.68
CA LEU A 16 -23.58 0.98 12.93
C LEU A 16 -24.54 0.49 14.05
N PRO A 17 -25.30 -0.60 13.83
CA PRO A 17 -26.12 -1.23 14.85
C PRO A 17 -25.33 -1.50 16.14
N LEU A 18 -26.00 -1.38 17.29
CA LEU A 18 -25.38 -1.56 18.61
C LEU A 18 -24.66 -2.91 18.75
N ALA A 19 -25.22 -3.97 18.17
CA ALA A 19 -24.62 -5.31 18.18
C ALA A 19 -23.21 -5.31 17.55
N ILE A 20 -23.02 -4.59 16.44
CA ILE A 20 -21.71 -4.48 15.77
C ILE A 20 -20.76 -3.63 16.62
N ARG A 21 -21.23 -2.48 17.12
CA ARG A 21 -20.39 -1.59 17.94
C ARG A 21 -19.88 -2.28 19.19
N TYR A 22 -20.73 -2.98 19.93
CA TYR A 22 -20.32 -3.69 21.13
C TYR A 22 -19.52 -4.95 20.83
N GLY A 23 -19.90 -5.71 19.79
CA GLY A 23 -19.16 -6.89 19.37
C GLY A 23 -17.70 -6.60 18.99
N LEU A 24 -17.46 -5.45 18.37
CA LEU A 24 -16.12 -5.01 17.94
C LEU A 24 -15.47 -3.97 18.88
N LYS A 25 -16.12 -3.67 20.02
CA LYS A 25 -15.68 -2.64 20.98
C LYS A 25 -15.34 -1.30 20.30
N LEU A 26 -16.19 -0.85 19.37
CA LEU A 26 -16.08 0.43 18.69
C LEU A 26 -16.52 1.55 19.63
N MET A 27 -15.61 2.48 19.90
CA MET A 27 -15.83 3.66 20.72
C MET A 27 -15.79 4.93 19.87
N PRO A 28 -16.50 5.99 20.25
CA PRO A 28 -16.34 7.30 19.61
C PRO A 28 -14.87 7.72 19.59
N GLY A 29 -14.38 8.14 18.42
CA GLY A 29 -12.98 8.52 18.21
C GLY A 29 -12.06 7.40 17.72
N ASP A 30 -12.52 6.14 17.72
CA ASP A 30 -11.77 5.05 17.08
C ASP A 30 -11.56 5.33 15.59
N ARG A 31 -10.36 5.01 15.10
CA ARG A 31 -10.03 5.09 13.67
C ARG A 31 -10.41 3.79 12.98
N ILE A 32 -11.04 3.91 11.82
CA ILE A 32 -11.49 2.80 10.99
C ILE A 32 -10.88 2.99 9.61
N ALA A 33 -10.22 1.96 9.09
CA ALA A 33 -9.79 1.89 7.70
C ALA A 33 -10.97 1.44 6.83
N VAL A 34 -11.04 1.99 5.62
CA VAL A 34 -12.04 1.67 4.60
C VAL A 34 -11.33 0.96 3.45
N ASP A 35 -11.86 -0.19 3.05
CA ASP A 35 -11.36 -0.98 1.93
C ASP A 35 -12.53 -1.53 1.09
N HIS A 36 -12.24 -2.13 -0.07
CA HIS A 36 -13.23 -2.58 -1.04
C HIS A 36 -12.88 -3.96 -1.60
N LEU A 37 -13.87 -4.85 -1.74
CA LEU A 37 -13.68 -6.17 -2.37
C LEU A 37 -13.89 -6.18 -3.89
N GLY A 38 -14.36 -5.06 -4.47
CA GLY A 38 -14.56 -4.90 -5.92
C GLY A 38 -15.94 -5.34 -6.45
N ASP A 39 -16.74 -6.05 -5.65
CA ASP A 39 -18.13 -6.43 -5.94
C ASP A 39 -19.16 -5.40 -5.44
N GLY A 40 -18.69 -4.21 -5.03
CA GLY A 40 -19.49 -3.18 -4.37
C GLY A 40 -19.50 -3.29 -2.85
N THR A 41 -18.90 -4.34 -2.27
CA THR A 41 -18.75 -4.47 -0.82
C THR A 41 -17.68 -3.52 -0.29
N ILE A 42 -18.04 -2.78 0.77
CA ILE A 42 -17.13 -1.95 1.55
C ILE A 42 -16.77 -2.68 2.84
N ILE A 43 -15.48 -2.76 3.15
CA ILE A 43 -14.95 -3.32 4.41
C ILE A 43 -14.56 -2.18 5.34
N LEU A 44 -14.97 -2.30 6.60
CA LEU A 44 -14.57 -1.41 7.69
C LEU A 44 -13.69 -2.19 8.68
N LYS A 45 -12.42 -1.82 8.83
CA LYS A 45 -11.44 -2.46 9.74
C LYS A 45 -11.04 -1.49 10.85
N LYS A 46 -11.27 -1.85 12.12
CA LYS A 46 -10.75 -1.06 13.26
C LYS A 46 -9.22 -1.05 13.22
N ILE A 47 -8.62 0.13 13.26
CA ILE A 47 -7.17 0.28 13.32
C ILE A 47 -6.74 0.13 14.77
N THR A 48 -5.82 -0.80 15.03
CA THR A 48 -5.12 -0.92 16.32
C THR A 48 -3.66 -0.60 16.09
N GLU A 49 -3.01 0.04 17.05
CA GLU A 49 -1.61 0.47 16.94
C GLU A 49 -0.63 -0.70 16.73
N GLN A 50 -1.07 -1.93 17.00
CA GLN A 50 -0.29 -3.16 16.84
C GLN A 50 -0.41 -3.78 15.42
N SER A 51 -1.30 -3.29 14.56
CA SER A 51 -1.63 -3.96 13.29
C SER A 51 -0.73 -3.57 12.11
N GLN A 52 0.22 -2.66 12.27
CA GLN A 52 1.08 -2.17 11.17
C GLN A 52 2.16 -3.15 10.70
N VAL A 53 2.31 -4.33 11.33
CA VAL A 53 3.44 -5.25 11.06
C VAL A 53 3.03 -6.49 10.25
N ALA A 54 1.74 -6.77 10.09
CA ALA A 54 1.29 -8.08 9.57
C ALA A 54 0.83 -8.10 8.11
N ASP A 55 0.45 -6.96 7.52
CA ASP A 55 -0.20 -6.93 6.20
C ASP A 55 0.81 -6.82 5.00
N GLU A 56 2.13 -6.78 5.24
CA GLU A 56 3.15 -6.69 4.18
C GLU A 56 3.74 -8.05 3.68
N ILE A 57 3.36 -9.19 4.27
CA ILE A 57 4.05 -10.47 4.00
C ILE A 57 3.51 -11.22 2.75
N ASP A 58 2.34 -10.87 2.22
CA ASP A 58 1.68 -11.69 1.18
C ASP A 58 2.00 -11.25 -0.28
N GLY A 59 2.97 -10.35 -0.49
CA GLY A 59 3.34 -9.83 -1.82
C GLY A 59 4.61 -10.41 -2.46
N ALA A 60 5.43 -11.18 -1.74
CA ALA A 60 6.77 -11.58 -2.19
C ALA A 60 6.80 -12.97 -2.84
N GLY A 61 6.06 -13.13 -3.94
CA GLY A 61 5.85 -14.43 -4.58
C GLY A 61 6.13 -14.49 -6.08
N ARG A 62 7.14 -13.80 -6.64
CA ARG A 62 7.66 -14.09 -8.00
C ARG A 62 9.18 -14.00 -8.10
N HIS A 63 9.82 -15.14 -7.93
CA HIS A 63 11.25 -15.38 -8.19
C HIS A 63 11.40 -16.11 -9.54
N ARG A 64 12.24 -15.59 -10.44
CA ARG A 64 13.10 -16.33 -11.41
C ARG A 64 13.84 -15.29 -12.27
N GLN A 65 15.07 -14.94 -11.88
CA GLN A 65 16.33 -15.50 -12.37
C GLN A 65 16.51 -15.38 -13.89
N HIS A 66 17.28 -14.37 -14.30
CA HIS A 66 18.26 -14.53 -15.38
C HIS A 66 19.57 -13.87 -14.96
N SER A 67 20.44 -14.69 -14.40
CA SER A 67 21.88 -14.47 -14.38
C SER A 67 22.44 -14.60 -15.79
N LYS A 68 23.33 -13.69 -16.19
CA LYS A 68 24.69 -14.04 -16.64
C LYS A 68 25.54 -12.80 -16.85
N GLN A 69 26.64 -12.78 -16.09
CA GLN A 69 27.80 -11.92 -16.22
C GLN A 69 28.48 -12.08 -17.58
N SER A 70 29.01 -10.99 -18.12
CA SER A 70 30.21 -10.98 -18.96
C SER A 70 30.95 -9.68 -18.63
N ALA A 71 31.93 -9.76 -17.72
CA ALA A 71 33.35 -9.83 -18.06
C ALA A 71 33.97 -8.44 -18.25
N SER A 72 34.60 -7.98 -17.18
CA SER A 72 35.57 -6.88 -17.12
C SER A 72 36.80 -7.17 -17.97
N PHE A 73 37.28 -6.17 -18.72
CA PHE A 73 38.70 -6.04 -19.07
C PHE A 73 39.16 -4.59 -18.86
N PRO A 74 40.34 -4.36 -18.24
CA PRO A 74 40.91 -3.03 -18.03
C PRO A 74 41.97 -2.68 -19.10
N ALA A 75 42.40 -1.41 -19.03
CA ALA A 75 43.72 -0.87 -19.39
C ALA A 75 43.77 0.16 -20.54
N GLU A 76 44.51 1.23 -20.24
CA GLU A 76 45.21 2.17 -21.13
C GLU A 76 44.31 3.21 -21.84
N GLY A 77 44.40 4.52 -21.60
CA GLY A 77 45.60 5.31 -21.30
C GLY A 77 46.07 5.99 -22.59
N TYR A 78 45.38 7.04 -23.05
CA TYR A 78 45.95 8.01 -23.99
C TYR A 78 45.38 9.42 -23.74
N SER A 79 46.21 10.26 -23.14
CA SER A 79 46.14 11.71 -23.23
C SER A 79 46.14 12.16 -24.69
N ARG A 80 45.32 13.18 -25.02
CA ARG A 80 45.79 14.34 -25.80
C ARG A 80 44.77 15.49 -25.81
N SER A 81 45.20 16.58 -25.16
CA SER A 81 45.11 17.99 -25.57
C SER A 81 43.76 18.56 -26.06
N SER A 82 43.23 19.47 -25.26
CA SER A 82 42.36 20.58 -25.68
C SER A 82 43.02 21.41 -26.80
N PRO A 83 42.22 22.15 -27.57
CA PRO A 83 42.27 23.60 -27.36
C PRO A 83 40.89 24.27 -27.30
N ILE A 84 40.86 25.30 -26.47
CA ILE A 84 39.89 26.39 -26.41
C ILE A 84 39.93 27.14 -27.74
N LEU A 85 38.79 27.45 -28.34
CA LEU A 85 38.66 28.67 -29.15
C LEU A 85 37.22 29.20 -29.12
N ALA A 86 37.13 30.49 -28.87
CA ALA A 86 35.93 31.27 -28.62
C ALA A 86 35.39 31.93 -29.91
N LEU A 87 34.07 32.21 -29.90
CA LEU A 87 33.34 33.29 -30.61
C LEU A 87 33.24 33.18 -32.15
N PRO A 88 32.27 33.86 -32.82
CA PRO A 88 31.55 35.10 -32.48
C PRO A 88 30.24 34.96 -31.71
#